data_AF-A0A8X7BTV5-F1
#
_entry.id   AF-A0A8X7BTV5-F1
#
_cell.length_a   1.000
_cell.length_b   1.000
_cell.length_c   1.000
_cell.angle_alpha   90.00
_cell.angle_beta   90.00
_cell.angle_gamma   90.00
#
_symmetry.space_group_name_H-M   'P 1'
#
loop_
_entity.id
_entity.type
_entity.pdbx_description
1 polymer ?
#
loop_
_entity_poly.entity_id
_entity_poly.type
_entity_poly.pdbx_seq_one_letter_code
_entity_poly.pdbx_strand_id
1 'polypeptide(L)'
;MNYHCCGSGTYKPKGKGLKNLKSQGSAKIGISCPAVIKVRQSTENVVVQYFPKHQNHETQLEHLRLSESDRTAIAGRLKEGVREKIILQDIREEITVDSGRKMLIEKKDIHNIKRDFNINGYVKRHEVDAVSVKLWACSGI
;
A
#
# COMPACT_ATOMS: atom_id res chain seq x y z
N MET A 1 -15.53 16.48 -16.20
CA MET A 1 -14.36 15.96 -15.45
C MET A 1 -13.91 14.65 -16.09
N ASN A 2 -12.61 14.43 -16.28
CA ASN A 2 -12.08 13.17 -16.81
C ASN A 2 -11.17 12.51 -15.75
N TYR A 3 -11.35 11.22 -15.52
CA TYR A 3 -10.51 10.41 -14.64
C TYR A 3 -9.74 9.40 -15.49
N HIS A 4 -8.42 9.55 -15.53
CA HIS A 4 -7.54 8.65 -16.27
C HIS A 4 -7.11 7.46 -15.40
N CYS A 5 -6.73 6.37 -16.05
CA CYS A 5 -6.06 5.25 -15.39
C CYS A 5 -4.92 5.73 -14.47
N CYS A 6 -4.83 5.15 -13.27
CA CYS A 6 -3.79 5.45 -12.28
C CYS A 6 -2.37 5.23 -12.82
N GLY A 7 -2.18 4.26 -13.71
CA GLY A 7 -0.90 3.98 -14.36
C GLY A 7 -0.56 4.90 -15.53
N SER A 8 -1.53 5.66 -16.06
CA SER A 8 -1.29 6.53 -17.22
C SER A 8 -0.27 7.64 -16.93
N GLY A 9 0.62 7.88 -17.89
CA GLY A 9 1.59 8.97 -17.89
C GLY A 9 2.99 8.55 -17.43
N THR A 10 3.87 9.54 -17.28
CA THR A 10 5.28 9.35 -16.89
C THR A 10 5.52 9.75 -15.45
N TYR A 11 6.36 8.98 -14.75
CA TYR A 11 6.87 9.36 -13.44
C TYR A 11 8.19 10.11 -13.58
N LYS A 12 8.26 11.28 -12.95
CA LYS A 12 9.50 12.04 -12.79
C LYS A 12 9.88 12.03 -11.31
N PRO A 13 10.97 11.35 -10.90
CA PRO A 13 11.37 11.32 -9.50
C PRO A 13 11.70 12.74 -9.02
N LYS A 14 11.27 13.07 -7.79
CA LYS A 14 11.55 14.35 -7.14
C LYS A 14 12.03 14.07 -5.72
N GLY A 15 13.08 14.74 -5.27
CA GLY A 15 13.61 14.62 -3.92
C GLY A 15 14.88 15.44 -3.70
N LYS A 16 15.28 15.59 -2.43
CA LYS A 16 16.54 16.25 -2.04
C LYS A 16 17.76 15.32 -2.07
N GLY A 17 17.60 14.06 -2.53
CA GLY A 17 18.67 13.05 -2.54
C GLY A 17 19.04 12.47 -1.16
N LEU A 18 18.37 12.87 -0.07
CA LEU A 18 18.66 12.40 1.30
C LEU A 18 18.26 10.93 1.56
N LYS A 19 17.43 10.35 0.70
CA LYS A 19 16.96 8.97 0.79
C LYS A 19 16.92 8.36 -0.61
N ASN A 20 17.19 7.07 -0.70
CA ASN A 20 17.00 6.31 -1.93
C ASN A 20 15.52 6.33 -2.35
N LEU A 21 15.29 6.24 -3.66
CA LEU A 21 13.95 6.02 -4.19
C LEU A 21 13.38 4.71 -3.66
N LYS A 22 12.05 4.62 -3.59
CA LYS A 22 11.38 3.38 -3.20
C LYS A 22 11.76 2.27 -4.19
N SER A 23 12.14 1.11 -3.66
CA SER A 23 12.43 -0.09 -4.46
C SER A 23 11.25 -0.51 -5.34
N GLN A 24 10.02 -0.32 -4.84
CA GLN A 24 8.78 -0.57 -5.58
C GLN A 24 8.60 0.31 -6.84
N GLY A 25 9.39 1.38 -6.98
CA GLY A 25 9.25 2.27 -8.14
C GLY A 25 7.92 3.01 -8.18
N SER A 26 7.38 3.19 -9.39
CA SER A 26 6.17 3.96 -9.66
C SER A 26 5.16 3.12 -10.41
N ALA A 27 3.88 3.30 -10.10
CA ALA A 27 2.77 2.69 -10.85
C ALA A 27 2.60 3.26 -12.27
N LYS A 28 3.41 4.25 -12.67
CA LYS A 28 3.31 4.92 -13.97
C LYS A 28 3.99 4.12 -15.07
N ILE A 29 3.26 3.82 -16.13
CA ILE A 29 3.70 2.97 -17.25
C ILE A 29 4.58 3.71 -18.28
N GLY A 30 4.72 5.03 -18.16
CA GLY A 30 5.51 5.86 -19.08
C GLY A 30 4.78 6.27 -20.37
N ILE A 31 3.61 5.68 -20.64
CA ILE A 31 2.76 5.96 -21.80
C ILE A 31 1.33 6.35 -21.37
N SER A 32 0.55 6.91 -22.28
CA SER A 32 -0.84 7.25 -22.03
C SER A 32 -1.74 6.02 -22.19
N CYS A 33 -2.44 5.64 -21.13
CA CYS A 33 -3.45 4.58 -21.18
C CYS A 33 -4.79 5.14 -21.72
N PRO A 34 -5.49 4.43 -22.64
CA PRO A 34 -6.80 4.87 -23.15
C PRO A 34 -7.94 4.73 -22.14
N ALA A 35 -7.76 3.95 -21.06
CA ALA A 35 -8.79 3.77 -20.05
C ALA A 35 -9.08 5.08 -19.31
N VAL A 36 -10.33 5.53 -19.40
CA VAL A 36 -10.79 6.84 -18.91
C VAL A 36 -12.26 6.80 -18.52
N ILE A 37 -12.60 7.55 -17.49
CA ILE A 37 -13.99 7.85 -17.09
C ILE A 37 -14.26 9.32 -17.43
N LYS A 38 -15.20 9.58 -18.33
CA LYS A 38 -15.62 10.94 -18.68
C LYS A 38 -16.95 11.24 -18.00
N VAL A 39 -16.94 12.22 -17.10
CA VAL A 39 -18.11 12.66 -16.36
C VAL A 39 -18.55 14.03 -16.88
N ARG A 40 -19.81 14.13 -17.28
CA ARG A 40 -20.48 15.38 -17.62
C ARG A 40 -21.61 15.60 -16.63
N GLN A 41 -21.57 16.71 -15.92
CA GLN A 41 -22.58 17.07 -14.94
C GLN A 41 -23.36 18.27 -15.45
N SER A 42 -24.67 18.12 -15.49
CA SER A 42 -25.65 19.18 -15.69
C SER A 42 -26.36 19.45 -14.36
N THR A 43 -27.20 20.49 -14.30
CA THR A 43 -27.99 20.83 -13.09
C THR A 43 -28.90 19.69 -12.62
N GLU A 44 -29.42 18.88 -13.53
CA GLU A 44 -30.38 17.82 -13.22
C GLU A 44 -29.81 16.41 -13.31
N ASN A 45 -28.68 16.22 -14.02
CA ASN A 45 -28.21 14.89 -14.40
C ASN A 45 -26.68 14.78 -14.41
N VAL A 46 -26.18 13.58 -14.14
CA VAL A 46 -24.77 13.21 -14.25
C VAL A 46 -24.64 12.09 -15.29
N VAL A 47 -23.97 12.39 -16.41
CA VAL A 47 -23.70 11.41 -17.47
C VAL A 47 -22.26 10.93 -17.35
N VAL A 48 -22.09 9.62 -17.22
CA VAL A 48 -20.78 8.97 -17.11
C VAL A 48 -20.55 8.08 -18.33
N GLN A 49 -19.45 8.32 -19.05
CA GLN A 49 -18.95 7.44 -20.10
C GLN A 49 -17.71 6.72 -19.59
N TYR A 50 -17.76 5.39 -19.58
CA TYR A 50 -16.71 4.55 -19.04
C TYR A 50 -16.02 3.75 -20.14
N PHE A 51 -14.69 3.90 -20.24
CA PHE A 51 -13.85 3.13 -21.14
C PHE A 51 -12.92 2.23 -20.31
N PRO A 52 -13.31 0.97 -20.01
CA PRO A 52 -12.57 0.08 -19.10
C PRO A 52 -11.28 -0.49 -19.69
N LYS A 53 -11.16 -0.52 -21.02
CA LYS A 53 -10.12 -1.31 -21.69
C LYS A 53 -8.76 -0.64 -21.51
N HIS A 54 -7.93 -1.24 -20.66
CA HIS A 54 -6.50 -0.95 -20.60
C HIS A 54 -5.81 -1.53 -21.83
N GLN A 55 -4.97 -0.74 -22.48
CA GLN A 55 -4.09 -1.22 -23.54
C GLN A 55 -2.64 -0.97 -23.11
N ASN A 56 -1.76 -1.89 -23.50
CA ASN A 56 -0.31 -1.80 -23.29
C ASN A 56 0.15 -1.89 -21.82
N HIS A 57 -0.73 -2.31 -20.90
CA HIS A 57 -0.31 -2.68 -19.54
C HIS A 57 -1.35 -3.56 -18.85
N GLU A 58 -0.87 -4.33 -17.87
CA GLU A 58 -1.69 -5.10 -16.95
C GLU A 58 -1.86 -4.37 -15.61
N THR A 59 -2.69 -4.93 -14.73
CA THR A 59 -2.85 -4.43 -13.37
C THR A 59 -1.70 -4.90 -12.50
N GLN A 60 -0.84 -3.97 -12.07
CA GLN A 60 0.25 -4.26 -11.16
C GLN A 60 -0.28 -4.42 -9.73
N LEU A 61 -0.39 -5.67 -9.28
CA LEU A 61 -0.95 -6.00 -7.96
C LEU A 61 -0.24 -5.27 -6.82
N GLU A 62 1.09 -5.11 -6.88
CA GLU A 62 1.89 -4.47 -5.83
C GLU A 62 1.46 -3.03 -5.51
N HIS A 63 0.95 -2.29 -6.50
CA HIS A 63 0.52 -0.92 -6.36
C HIS A 63 -0.94 -0.79 -5.92
N LEU A 64 -1.68 -1.89 -5.86
CA LEU A 64 -3.02 -1.91 -5.31
C LEU A 64 -2.99 -1.78 -3.79
N ARG A 65 -4.03 -1.15 -3.24
CA ARG A 65 -4.27 -1.13 -1.80
C ARG A 65 -4.77 -2.50 -1.37
N LEU A 66 -4.36 -2.92 -0.17
CA LEU A 66 -5.00 -4.04 0.51
C LEU A 66 -6.48 -3.73 0.74
N SER A 67 -7.32 -4.76 0.61
CA SER A 67 -8.75 -4.63 0.86
C SER A 67 -8.99 -4.20 2.32
N GLU A 68 -10.09 -3.51 2.57
CA GLU A 68 -10.44 -3.10 3.92
C GLU A 68 -10.65 -4.30 4.85
N SER A 69 -11.27 -5.36 4.33
CA SER A 69 -11.47 -6.64 5.03
C SER A 69 -10.15 -7.30 5.43
N ASP A 70 -9.15 -7.35 4.52
CA ASP A 70 -7.85 -7.92 4.86
C ASP A 70 -7.14 -7.09 5.93
N ARG A 71 -7.22 -5.75 5.81
CA ARG A 71 -6.61 -4.83 6.78
C ARG A 71 -7.24 -4.98 8.17
N THR A 72 -8.56 -5.07 8.25
CA THR A 72 -9.27 -5.24 9.53
C THR A 72 -9.03 -6.61 10.14
N ALA A 73 -8.99 -7.68 9.34
CA ALA A 73 -8.65 -9.02 9.80
C ALA A 73 -7.23 -9.06 10.41
N ILE A 74 -6.23 -8.52 9.71
CA ILE A 74 -4.86 -8.42 10.22
C ILE A 74 -4.81 -7.56 11.49
N ALA A 75 -5.51 -6.42 11.51
CA ALA A 75 -5.59 -5.55 12.68
C ALA A 75 -6.20 -6.26 13.90
N GLY A 76 -7.24 -7.08 13.72
CA GLY A 76 -7.84 -7.89 14.79
C GLY A 76 -6.83 -8.84 15.42
N ARG A 77 -6.14 -9.64 14.59
CA ARG A 77 -5.09 -10.56 15.04
C ARG A 77 -3.95 -9.84 15.77
N LEU A 78 -3.59 -8.65 15.31
CA LEU A 78 -2.58 -7.82 15.97
C LEU A 78 -3.04 -7.30 17.34
N LYS A 79 -4.33 -6.97 17.51
CA LYS A 79 -4.91 -6.56 18.81
C LYS A 79 -4.94 -7.72 19.80
N GLU A 80 -5.14 -8.94 19.32
CA GLU A 80 -5.06 -10.17 20.12
C GLU A 80 -3.63 -10.53 20.55
N GLY A 81 -2.62 -9.77 20.09
CA GLY A 81 -1.22 -9.98 20.46
C GLY A 81 -0.51 -11.04 19.59
N VAL A 82 -1.11 -11.47 18.48
CA VAL A 82 -0.46 -12.41 17.56
C VAL A 82 0.80 -11.77 16.96
N ARG A 83 1.91 -12.53 16.97
CA ARG A 83 3.20 -12.07 16.44
C ARG A 83 3.10 -11.88 14.92
N GLU A 84 3.72 -10.81 14.40
CA GLU A 84 3.72 -10.47 12.97
C GLU A 84 4.22 -11.62 12.08
N LYS A 85 5.22 -12.37 12.56
CA LYS A 85 5.78 -13.52 11.83
C LYS A 85 4.75 -14.62 11.62
N ILE A 86 3.89 -14.88 12.61
CA ILE A 86 2.84 -15.88 12.53
C ILE A 86 1.76 -15.41 11.54
N ILE A 87 1.33 -14.15 11.65
CA ILE A 87 0.37 -13.57 10.72
C ILE A 87 0.86 -13.70 9.26
N LEU A 88 2.13 -13.39 8.99
CA LEU A 88 2.70 -13.54 7.65
C LEU A 88 2.76 -14.99 7.18
N GLN A 89 3.03 -15.93 8.09
CA GLN A 89 3.09 -17.35 7.77
C GLN A 89 1.70 -17.87 7.40
N ASP A 90 0.70 -17.58 8.22
CA ASP A 90 -0.67 -18.04 8.00
C ASP A 90 -1.25 -17.42 6.72
N ILE A 91 -0.99 -16.13 6.46
CA ILE A 91 -1.39 -15.49 5.21
C ILE A 91 -0.83 -16.26 4.03
N ARG A 92 0.45 -16.69 4.08
CA ARG A 92 1.08 -17.44 3.00
C ARG A 92 0.48 -18.83 2.81
N GLU A 93 0.04 -19.46 3.89
CA GLU A 93 -0.62 -20.77 3.85
C GLU A 93 -2.06 -20.68 3.32
N GLU A 94 -2.73 -19.54 3.53
CA GLU A 94 -4.07 -19.26 3.03
C GLU A 94 -4.10 -18.74 1.57
N ILE A 95 -2.95 -18.54 0.92
CA ILE A 95 -2.90 -18.01 -0.44
C ILE A 95 -3.54 -18.98 -1.42
N THR A 96 -4.57 -18.49 -2.10
CA THR A 96 -5.17 -19.11 -3.29
C THR A 96 -4.79 -18.33 -4.54
N VAL A 97 -5.07 -18.91 -5.72
CA VAL A 97 -4.78 -18.28 -7.03
C VAL A 97 -5.45 -16.91 -7.17
N ASP A 98 -6.61 -16.70 -6.53
CA ASP A 98 -7.40 -15.46 -6.60
C ASP A 98 -7.14 -14.48 -5.44
N SER A 99 -6.09 -14.70 -4.66
CA SER A 99 -5.79 -13.87 -3.47
C SER A 99 -5.29 -12.45 -3.81
N GLY A 100 -4.99 -12.16 -5.08
CA GLY A 100 -4.69 -10.80 -5.57
C GLY A 100 -3.60 -10.09 -4.75
N ARG A 101 -3.89 -8.88 -4.24
CA ARG A 101 -2.92 -8.10 -3.44
C ARG A 101 -2.51 -8.79 -2.14
N LYS A 102 -3.36 -9.64 -1.54
CA LYS A 102 -3.09 -10.35 -0.27
C LYS A 102 -1.85 -11.25 -0.37
N MET A 103 -1.56 -11.78 -1.57
CA MET A 103 -0.40 -12.63 -1.82
C MET A 103 0.94 -11.91 -1.63
N LEU A 104 0.95 -10.59 -1.78
CA LEU A 104 2.14 -9.74 -1.74
C LEU A 104 2.28 -9.00 -0.39
N ILE A 105 1.66 -9.50 0.68
CA ILE A 105 1.75 -8.85 1.99
C ILE A 105 3.17 -8.99 2.57
N GLU A 106 3.75 -7.86 2.94
CA GLU A 106 5.06 -7.80 3.58
C GLU A 106 4.98 -7.28 5.03
N LYS A 107 6.08 -7.41 5.77
CA LYS A 107 6.24 -6.80 7.10
C LYS A 107 5.90 -5.30 7.12
N LYS A 108 6.22 -4.60 6.03
CA LYS A 108 5.93 -3.16 5.91
C LYS A 108 4.43 -2.88 5.91
N ASP A 109 3.62 -3.74 5.28
CA ASP A 109 2.16 -3.62 5.26
C ASP A 109 1.59 -3.79 6.67
N ILE A 110 2.03 -4.81 7.40
CA ILE A 110 1.65 -5.04 8.81
C ILE A 110 2.02 -3.82 9.67
N HIS A 111 3.22 -3.27 9.49
CA HIS A 111 3.64 -2.07 10.22
C HIS A 111 2.76 -0.85 9.90
N ASN A 112 2.40 -0.65 8.64
CA ASN A 112 1.48 0.43 8.25
C ASN A 112 0.09 0.21 8.86
N ILE A 113 -0.43 -1.03 8.86
CA ILE A 113 -1.70 -1.37 9.51
C ILE A 113 -1.65 -1.07 11.00
N LYS A 114 -0.58 -1.46 11.72
CA LYS A 114 -0.40 -1.12 13.14
C LYS A 114 -0.53 0.38 13.37
N ARG A 115 0.18 1.18 12.58
CA ARG A 115 0.12 2.64 12.66
C ARG A 115 -1.30 3.16 12.39
N ASP A 116 -1.93 2.71 11.32
CA ASP A 116 -3.23 3.21 10.88
C ASP A 116 -4.37 2.85 11.86
N PHE A 117 -4.28 1.69 12.52
CA PHE A 117 -5.22 1.24 13.54
C PHE A 117 -4.79 1.61 14.98
N ASN A 118 -3.73 2.41 15.12
CA ASN A 118 -3.13 2.79 16.40
C ASN A 118 -2.84 1.61 17.34
N ILE A 119 -2.45 0.46 16.78
CA ILE A 119 -2.04 -0.74 17.50
C ILE A 119 -0.55 -0.60 17.80
N ASN A 120 -0.20 0.42 18.58
CA ASN A 120 1.12 0.51 19.15
C ASN A 120 1.12 -0.31 20.44
N GLY A 121 1.88 -1.41 20.43
CA GLY A 121 2.36 -1.97 21.70
C GLY A 121 3.18 -0.92 22.45
N TYR A 122 3.42 -1.13 23.74
CA TYR A 122 4.12 -0.25 24.71
C TYR A 122 5.51 0.30 24.29
N VAL A 123 5.99 0.03 23.08
CA VAL A 123 7.27 0.51 22.55
C VAL A 123 7.11 1.93 22.01
N LYS A 124 7.32 2.90 22.90
CA LYS A 124 7.44 4.32 22.53
C LYS A 124 8.84 4.53 21.93
N ARG A 125 8.93 4.65 20.60
CA ARG A 125 10.19 5.01 19.93
C ARG A 125 10.51 6.47 20.22
N HIS A 126 11.76 6.76 20.53
CA HIS A 126 12.21 8.14 20.71
C HIS A 126 12.14 8.87 19.36
N GLU A 127 11.76 10.15 19.34
CA GLU A 127 11.62 10.94 18.11
C GLU A 127 12.92 10.96 17.28
N VAL A 128 14.04 10.91 17.98
CA VAL A 128 15.38 10.76 17.40
C VAL A 128 15.78 9.29 17.45
N ASP A 129 15.82 8.65 16.29
CA ASP A 129 16.14 7.23 16.13
C ASP A 129 17.51 6.87 16.72
N ALA A 130 18.50 7.75 16.57
CA ALA A 130 19.85 7.58 17.13
C ALA A 130 19.86 7.37 18.66
N VAL A 131 18.89 7.96 19.38
CA VAL A 131 18.77 7.78 20.84
C VAL A 131 18.23 6.39 21.16
N SER A 132 17.28 5.88 20.37
CA SER A 132 16.75 4.52 20.53
C SER A 132 17.84 3.47 20.23
N VAL A 133 18.65 3.69 19.19
CA VAL A 133 19.80 2.83 18.84
C VAL A 133 20.86 2.86 19.93
N LYS A 134 21.18 4.03 20.48
CA LYS A 134 22.13 4.17 21.59
C LYS A 134 21.64 3.45 22.85
N LEU A 135 20.36 3.61 23.20
CA LEU A 135 19.75 2.89 24.33
C LEU A 135 19.82 1.37 24.14
N TRP A 136 19.56 0.87 22.93
CA TRP A 136 19.66 -0.56 22.64
C TRP A 136 21.10 -1.09 22.70
N ALA A 137 22.07 -0.34 22.18
CA ALA A 137 23.49 -0.70 22.22
C ALA A 137 24.10 -0.64 23.63
N CYS A 138 23.60 0.26 24.50
CA CYS A 138 24.07 0.40 25.88
C CYS A 138 23.39 -0.55 26.88
N SER A 139 22.23 -1.13 26.54
CA SER A 139 21.42 -1.96 27.46
C SER A 139 21.64 -3.47 27.28
N GLY A 140 22.81 -3.89 26.81
CA GLY A 140 23.14 -5.26 26.40
C GLY A 140 22.45 -6.38 27.21
N ILE A 141 21.48 -7.02 26.57
CA ILE A 141 21.04 -8.40 26.80
C ILE A 141 21.32 -9.15 25.51
#